data_AF-A0A1Q3DG84-F1
#
_entry.id   AF-A0A1Q3DG84-F1
#
_cell.length_a   1.000
_cell.length_b   1.000
_cell.length_c   1.000
_cell.angle_alpha   90.00
_cell.angle_beta   90.00
_cell.angle_gamma   90.00
#
_symmetry.space_group_name_H-M   'P 1'
#
loop_
_entity.id
_entity.type
_entity.pdbx_description
1 polymer ?
#
loop_
_entity_poly.entity_id
_entity_poly.type
_entity_poly.pdbx_seq_one_letter_code
_entity_poly.pdbx_strand_id
1 'polypeptide(L)'
;MSTNENNTQQQAEDVVPLNSRLSKPSMIFFPSSSPQQEWETLSASTQFGISLTGSAATGSIGPILRLMALGETDDSYYFRVNLPGVSSNENDFSCEILSNGKIILSGITTTGEKTLCRHGQVFTMITQNLPPPGRFSMSFQLPGPVDPPRFRGQFLNGVLEGIIKKRVTENSTH
;
A
#
# COMPACT_ATOMS: atom_id res chain seq x y z
N MET A 1 -45.67 24.82 -31.90
CA MET A 1 -44.84 25.54 -30.92
C MET A 1 -44.30 24.50 -29.96
N SER A 2 -42.98 24.39 -29.96
CA SER A 2 -42.21 23.25 -29.49
C SER A 2 -41.88 23.31 -28.01
N THR A 3 -41.79 22.13 -27.39
CA THR A 3 -40.84 21.66 -26.35
C THR A 3 -40.22 22.68 -25.40
N ASN A 4 -40.34 22.40 -24.09
CA ASN A 4 -39.37 22.84 -23.10
C ASN A 4 -38.78 21.61 -22.37
N GLU A 5 -37.87 20.95 -23.07
CA GLU A 5 -36.77 20.17 -22.48
C GLU A 5 -35.50 20.96 -22.78
N ASN A 6 -34.73 21.32 -21.75
CA ASN A 6 -33.27 21.49 -21.75
C ASN A 6 -32.86 21.91 -20.32
N ASN A 7 -32.15 21.06 -19.57
CA ASN A 7 -30.69 20.87 -19.61
C ASN A 7 -30.01 22.15 -19.07
N THR A 8 -29.10 22.09 -18.10
CA THR A 8 -27.70 21.78 -18.44
C THR A 8 -26.76 21.95 -17.23
N GLN A 9 -25.84 20.98 -17.09
CA GLN A 9 -24.48 21.02 -16.50
C GLN A 9 -24.31 21.18 -14.98
N GLN A 10 -23.83 20.15 -14.28
CA GLN A 10 -22.40 19.83 -14.11
C GLN A 10 -21.58 21.01 -13.57
N GLN A 11 -21.33 20.98 -12.27
CA GLN A 11 -20.14 21.59 -11.67
C GLN A 11 -19.35 20.48 -10.98
N ALA A 12 -18.59 19.77 -11.80
CA ALA A 12 -17.40 19.06 -11.39
C ALA A 12 -16.29 19.67 -12.23
N GLU A 13 -15.66 20.73 -11.73
CA GLU A 13 -14.40 21.26 -12.24
C GLU A 13 -13.89 22.33 -11.27
N ASP A 14 -13.13 21.87 -10.28
CA ASP A 14 -11.92 22.60 -9.89
C ASP A 14 -10.81 21.55 -9.76
N VAL A 15 -10.48 20.94 -10.90
CA VAL A 15 -9.28 20.10 -11.03
C VAL A 15 -8.12 21.09 -11.15
N VAL A 16 -7.59 21.46 -9.98
CA VAL A 16 -6.30 22.14 -9.89
C VAL A 16 -5.29 21.29 -10.68
N PRO A 17 -4.57 21.86 -11.67
CA PRO A 17 -3.64 21.10 -12.48
C PRO A 17 -2.53 20.55 -11.57
N LEU A 18 -2.50 19.22 -11.42
CA LEU A 18 -1.48 18.50 -10.66
C LEU A 18 -0.13 18.60 -11.38
N ASN A 19 0.53 19.74 -11.24
CA ASN A 19 1.89 19.93 -11.72
C ASN A 19 2.83 20.13 -10.52
N SER A 20 3.18 19.02 -9.87
CA SER A 20 4.36 18.93 -9.04
C SER A 20 4.89 17.50 -9.07
N ARG A 21 5.76 17.23 -10.05
CA ARG A 21 6.79 16.18 -10.04
C ARG A 21 6.42 14.90 -9.27
N LEU A 22 5.45 14.14 -9.78
CA LEU A 22 5.21 12.79 -9.29
C LEU A 22 6.37 11.92 -9.78
N SER A 23 7.46 11.86 -9.01
CA SER A 23 8.47 10.81 -9.19
C SER A 23 7.72 9.48 -9.11
N LYS A 24 7.78 8.68 -10.18
CA LYS A 24 7.11 7.37 -10.21
C LYS A 24 7.59 6.55 -9.00
N PRO A 25 6.67 5.90 -8.25
CA PRO A 25 7.06 4.98 -7.20
C PRO A 25 8.02 3.92 -7.75
N SER A 26 8.99 3.51 -6.93
CA SER A 26 10.00 2.51 -7.29
C SER A 26 9.93 1.35 -6.29
N MET A 27 10.10 0.13 -6.79
CA MET A 27 10.05 -1.08 -5.97
C MET A 27 11.47 -1.60 -5.77
N ILE A 28 11.80 -1.93 -4.53
CA ILE A 28 13.10 -2.45 -4.15
C ILE A 28 12.86 -3.82 -3.50
N PHE A 29 13.38 -4.87 -4.15
CA PHE A 29 13.29 -6.25 -3.69
C PHE A 29 14.55 -6.60 -2.92
N PHE A 30 14.39 -7.18 -1.74
CA PHE A 30 15.51 -7.60 -0.93
C PHE A 30 15.44 -9.10 -0.62
N PRO A 31 16.57 -9.83 -0.73
CA PRO A 31 16.64 -11.20 -0.25
C PRO A 31 16.47 -11.26 1.27
N SER A 32 16.01 -12.39 1.79
CA SER A 32 15.69 -12.58 3.22
C SER A 32 16.87 -12.43 4.18
N SER A 33 18.09 -12.25 3.68
CA SER A 33 19.35 -12.20 4.44
C SER A 33 20.11 -10.87 4.35
N SER A 34 19.53 -9.80 3.78
CA SER A 34 20.25 -8.53 3.63
C SER A 34 20.45 -7.79 4.97
N PRO A 35 21.63 -7.21 5.27
CA PRO A 35 21.88 -6.44 6.50
C PRO A 35 21.07 -5.12 6.54
N GLN A 36 20.41 -4.81 7.67
CA GLN A 36 19.50 -3.65 7.86
C GLN A 36 19.99 -2.27 7.34
N GLN A 37 21.30 -2.03 7.29
CA GLN A 37 21.87 -0.75 6.83
C GLN A 37 21.77 -0.52 5.30
N GLU A 38 21.77 -1.57 4.48
CA GLU A 38 21.61 -1.44 3.03
C GLU A 38 20.17 -1.03 2.64
N TRP A 39 19.21 -1.34 3.50
CA TRP A 39 17.78 -1.10 3.30
C TRP A 39 17.44 0.38 3.36
N GLU A 40 17.96 1.08 4.36
CA GLU A 40 17.69 2.51 4.59
C GLU A 40 18.39 3.37 3.53
N THR A 41 19.56 2.94 3.04
CA THR A 41 20.32 3.67 2.03
C THR A 41 19.62 3.63 0.67
N LEU A 42 19.05 2.48 0.28
CA LEU A 42 18.36 2.31 -0.99
C LEU A 42 16.95 2.94 -0.97
N SER A 43 16.22 2.81 0.13
CA SER A 43 14.90 3.43 0.29
C SER A 43 14.95 4.96 0.30
N ALA A 44 16.02 5.56 0.86
CA ALA A 44 16.23 6.99 0.91
C ALA A 44 16.43 7.65 -0.48
N SER A 45 16.80 6.88 -1.50
CA SER A 45 17.00 7.39 -2.86
C SER A 45 15.71 7.57 -3.68
N THR A 46 14.58 7.09 -3.14
CA THR A 46 13.29 7.07 -3.82
C THR A 46 12.23 7.80 -2.98
N GLN A 47 11.62 8.85 -3.55
CA GLN A 47 10.58 9.62 -2.88
C GLN A 47 9.36 8.75 -2.46
N PHE A 48 9.09 7.67 -3.22
CA PHE A 48 8.06 6.68 -2.92
C PHE A 48 8.60 5.26 -3.15
N GLY A 49 9.55 4.84 -2.30
CA GLY A 49 10.11 3.49 -2.31
C GLY A 49 9.23 2.48 -1.59
N ILE A 50 8.94 1.34 -2.23
CA ILE A 50 8.35 0.17 -1.55
C ILE A 50 9.46 -0.87 -1.38
N SER A 51 9.70 -1.28 -0.14
CA SER A 51 10.61 -2.37 0.22
C SER A 51 9.81 -3.64 0.49
N LEU A 52 10.28 -4.76 -0.07
CA LEU A 52 9.60 -6.06 0.00
C LEU A 52 10.55 -7.18 0.38
N THR A 53 10.07 -8.10 1.20
CA THR A 53 10.80 -9.29 1.63
C THR A 53 9.91 -10.53 1.75
N GLY A 54 10.54 -11.70 1.85
CA GLY A 54 9.85 -12.98 2.04
C GLY A 54 8.99 -13.35 0.84
N SER A 55 7.79 -13.91 1.08
CA SER A 55 6.87 -14.32 0.02
C SER A 55 6.55 -13.18 -0.95
N ALA A 56 6.40 -11.94 -0.45
CA ALA A 56 6.14 -10.79 -1.31
C ALA A 56 7.28 -10.52 -2.30
N ALA A 57 8.53 -10.88 -1.99
CA ALA A 57 9.67 -10.65 -2.90
C ALA A 57 9.77 -11.65 -4.06
N THR A 58 8.96 -12.72 -4.06
CA THR A 58 9.09 -13.85 -5.00
C THR A 58 7.94 -13.96 -6.02
N GLY A 59 6.96 -13.04 -5.96
CA GLY A 59 5.81 -13.01 -6.86
C GLY A 59 5.94 -12.01 -8.01
N SER A 60 5.12 -12.18 -9.05
CA SER A 60 4.92 -11.16 -10.08
C SER A 60 4.09 -10.02 -9.50
N ILE A 61 4.74 -9.07 -8.83
CA ILE A 61 4.04 -7.86 -8.41
C ILE A 61 3.79 -7.04 -9.66
N GLY A 62 2.51 -6.87 -10.00
CA GLY A 62 2.11 -5.99 -11.09
C GLY A 62 2.61 -4.55 -10.87
N PRO A 63 2.44 -3.64 -11.85
CA PRO A 63 2.84 -2.25 -11.69
C PRO A 63 2.40 -1.67 -10.35
N ILE A 64 3.27 -0.91 -9.67
CA ILE A 64 3.06 -0.38 -8.30
C ILE A 64 1.72 0.35 -8.16
N LEU A 65 1.26 1.01 -9.23
CA LEU A 65 -0.05 1.66 -9.32
C LEU A 65 -1.23 0.74 -9.00
N ARG A 66 -1.08 -0.58 -9.20
CA ARG A 66 -2.10 -1.59 -8.86
C ARG A 66 -1.94 -2.13 -7.44
N LEU A 67 -0.76 -1.99 -6.84
CA LEU A 67 -0.47 -2.50 -5.50
C LEU A 67 -0.98 -1.55 -4.41
N MET A 68 -0.75 -0.25 -4.58
CA MET A 68 -1.16 0.74 -3.58
C MET A 68 -1.61 2.06 -4.19
N ALA A 69 -2.44 2.78 -3.45
CA ALA A 69 -2.78 4.17 -3.68
C ALA A 69 -2.42 4.99 -2.43
N LEU A 70 -1.93 6.21 -2.64
CA LEU A 70 -1.60 7.17 -1.62
C LEU A 70 -2.29 8.50 -1.96
N GLY A 71 -3.02 9.05 -0.99
CA GLY A 71 -3.66 10.35 -1.06
C GLY A 71 -3.17 11.23 0.08
N GLU A 72 -3.21 12.53 -0.14
CA GLU A 72 -2.81 13.54 0.82
C GLU A 72 -3.88 14.63 0.90
N THR A 73 -4.16 15.07 2.12
CA THR A 73 -4.97 16.25 2.46
C THR A 73 -4.13 17.16 3.34
N ASP A 74 -4.63 18.34 3.70
CA ASP A 74 -3.86 19.29 4.54
C ASP A 74 -3.40 18.68 5.86
N ASP A 75 -4.25 17.87 6.50
CA ASP A 75 -4.01 17.36 7.86
C ASP A 75 -3.81 15.84 7.94
N SER A 76 -3.94 15.10 6.83
CA SER A 76 -3.95 13.63 6.83
C SER A 76 -3.36 13.02 5.57
N TYR A 77 -2.82 11.81 5.72
CA TYR A 77 -2.54 10.90 4.62
C TYR A 77 -3.58 9.78 4.59
N TYR A 78 -4.00 9.40 3.38
CA TYR A 78 -4.82 8.23 3.10
C TYR A 78 -3.99 7.23 2.30
N PHE A 79 -4.02 5.95 2.66
CA PHE A 79 -3.40 4.91 1.87
C PHE A 79 -4.30 3.68 1.75
N ARG A 80 -4.19 3.02 0.60
CA ARG A 80 -4.84 1.75 0.31
C ARG A 80 -3.80 0.80 -0.24
N VAL A 81 -3.68 -0.40 0.35
CA VAL A 81 -2.72 -1.43 -0.07
C VAL A 81 -3.45 -2.73 -0.37
N ASN A 82 -3.28 -3.25 -1.57
CA ASN A 82 -3.85 -4.53 -1.99
C ASN A 82 -2.88 -5.66 -1.60
N LEU A 83 -3.31 -6.51 -0.68
CA LEU A 83 -2.59 -7.68 -0.16
C LEU A 83 -3.41 -8.96 -0.37
N PRO A 84 -3.68 -9.35 -1.64
CA PRO A 84 -4.45 -10.54 -1.92
C PRO A 84 -3.74 -11.80 -1.41
N GLY A 85 -4.50 -12.70 -0.79
CA GLY A 85 -3.98 -13.97 -0.31
C GLY A 85 -3.31 -13.95 1.07
N VAL A 86 -3.29 -12.79 1.74
CA VAL A 86 -2.90 -12.67 3.15
C VAL A 86 -3.99 -13.24 4.06
N SER A 87 -3.58 -13.91 5.13
CA SER A 87 -4.46 -14.48 6.15
C SER A 87 -5.40 -13.42 6.73
N SER A 88 -6.67 -13.79 6.91
CA SER A 88 -7.66 -12.96 7.60
C SER A 88 -7.64 -13.14 9.12
N ASN A 89 -6.79 -14.04 9.64
CA ASN A 89 -6.60 -14.21 11.07
C ASN A 89 -5.89 -12.97 11.63
N GLU A 90 -6.47 -12.37 12.66
CA GLU A 90 -5.96 -11.13 13.29
C GLU A 90 -4.53 -11.29 13.82
N ASN A 91 -4.12 -12.52 14.19
CA ASN A 91 -2.77 -12.79 14.69
C ASN A 91 -1.71 -12.90 13.59
N ASP A 92 -2.14 -13.06 12.34
CA ASP A 92 -1.24 -13.32 11.21
C ASP A 92 -0.90 -12.06 10.43
N PHE A 93 -1.52 -10.92 10.72
CA PHE A 93 -1.31 -9.65 10.04
C PHE A 93 -1.05 -8.51 11.03
N SER A 94 -0.05 -7.68 10.74
CA SER A 94 0.27 -6.48 11.53
C SER A 94 0.59 -5.29 10.64
N CYS A 95 0.22 -4.10 11.14
CA CYS A 95 0.51 -2.81 10.55
C CYS A 95 1.13 -1.92 11.63
N GLU A 96 2.43 -1.67 11.51
CA GLU A 96 3.18 -0.77 12.38
C GLU A 96 3.36 0.58 11.67
N ILE A 97 3.20 1.66 12.43
CA ILE A 97 3.32 3.03 11.92
C ILE A 97 4.28 3.79 12.81
N LEU A 98 5.37 4.26 12.22
CA LEU A 98 6.37 5.06 12.90
C LEU A 98 6.07 6.55 12.73
N SER A 99 6.39 7.36 13.74
CA SER A 99 6.12 8.81 13.74
C SER A 99 6.85 9.58 12.63
N ASN A 100 7.88 9.00 12.03
CA ASN A 100 8.59 9.55 10.87
C ASN A 100 7.85 9.32 9.53
N GLY A 101 6.67 8.67 9.55
CA GLY A 101 5.87 8.37 8.36
C GLY A 101 6.19 7.02 7.71
N LYS A 102 7.10 6.21 8.27
CA LYS A 102 7.36 4.85 7.78
C LYS A 102 6.25 3.91 8.23
N ILE A 103 5.67 3.18 7.28
CA ILE A 103 4.66 2.15 7.54
C ILE A 103 5.27 0.79 7.23
N ILE A 104 5.10 -0.17 8.15
CA ILE A 104 5.61 -1.54 8.03
C ILE A 104 4.43 -2.49 8.16
N LEU A 105 4.19 -3.26 7.11
CA LEU A 105 3.18 -4.30 7.04
C LEU A 105 3.88 -5.65 7.14
N SER A 106 3.40 -6.53 8.02
CA SER A 106 3.90 -7.89 8.10
C SER A 106 2.73 -8.87 8.16
N GLY A 107 2.94 -10.07 7.61
CA GLY A 107 1.97 -11.12 7.84
C GLY A 107 2.26 -12.43 7.12
N ILE A 108 1.24 -13.27 7.01
CA ILE A 108 1.32 -14.59 6.36
C ILE A 108 0.41 -14.62 5.15
N THR A 109 0.97 -14.96 3.99
CA THR A 109 0.22 -15.36 2.80
C THR A 109 -0.14 -16.84 2.90
N THR A 110 -1.41 -17.16 2.69
CA THR A 110 -1.97 -18.53 2.82
C THR A 110 -2.40 -19.13 1.49
N THR A 111 -2.27 -18.38 0.41
CA THR A 111 -2.65 -18.79 -0.95
C THR A 111 -1.49 -18.55 -1.92
N GLY A 112 -1.66 -18.93 -3.19
CA GLY A 112 -0.60 -18.87 -4.21
C GLY A 112 0.14 -20.20 -4.41
N GLU A 113 -0.41 -21.28 -3.88
CA GLU A 113 0.09 -22.65 -4.08
C GLU A 113 -0.05 -23.06 -5.55
N LYS A 114 0.95 -23.79 -6.07
CA LYS A 114 0.92 -24.32 -7.45
C LYS A 114 -0.14 -25.41 -7.63
N THR A 115 -0.45 -26.10 -6.54
CA THR A 115 -1.43 -27.19 -6.50
C THR A 115 -2.34 -26.99 -5.29
N LEU A 116 -3.66 -27.03 -5.50
CA LEU A 116 -4.66 -26.90 -4.45
C LEU A 116 -5.48 -28.18 -4.32
N CYS A 117 -5.69 -28.62 -3.08
CA CYS A 117 -6.69 -29.63 -2.75
C CYS A 117 -7.98 -28.96 -2.24
N ARG A 118 -9.08 -29.13 -2.96
CA ARG A 118 -10.41 -28.65 -2.56
C ARG A 118 -11.47 -29.68 -2.94
N HIS A 119 -12.38 -29.97 -2.01
CA HIS A 119 -13.47 -30.93 -2.22
C HIS A 119 -13.01 -32.31 -2.74
N GLY A 120 -11.86 -32.80 -2.25
CA GLY A 120 -11.30 -34.09 -2.67
C GLY A 120 -10.67 -34.09 -4.08
N GLN A 121 -10.61 -32.95 -4.75
CA GLN A 121 -9.98 -32.79 -6.06
C GLN A 121 -8.65 -32.04 -5.94
N VAL A 122 -7.71 -32.43 -6.79
CA VAL A 122 -6.39 -31.79 -6.92
C VAL A 122 -6.43 -30.89 -8.16
N PHE A 123 -6.20 -29.60 -7.96
CA PHE A 123 -6.16 -28.59 -9.00
C PHE A 123 -4.72 -28.12 -9.19
N THR A 124 -4.19 -28.26 -10.40
CA THR A 124 -2.92 -27.62 -10.79
C THR A 124 -3.24 -26.25 -11.39
N MET A 125 -2.66 -25.20 -10.82
CA MET A 125 -2.90 -23.84 -11.27
C MET A 125 -2.25 -23.57 -12.63
N ILE A 126 -3.06 -23.18 -13.61
CA ILE A 126 -2.60 -22.79 -14.95
C ILE A 126 -1.94 -21.40 -14.93
N THR A 127 -2.48 -20.48 -14.13
CA THR A 127 -1.94 -19.12 -13.95
C THR A 127 -1.66 -18.83 -12.48
N GLN A 128 -0.56 -18.16 -12.17
CA GLN A 128 -0.15 -17.83 -10.79
C GLN A 128 0.23 -16.35 -10.71
N ASN A 129 -0.69 -15.54 -10.17
CA ASN A 129 -0.53 -14.09 -10.03
C ASN A 129 -0.30 -13.65 -8.57
N LEU A 130 -0.27 -14.61 -7.65
CA LEU A 130 -0.07 -14.38 -6.23
C LEU A 130 1.31 -14.90 -5.81
N PRO A 131 1.95 -14.28 -4.80
CA PRO A 131 3.15 -14.82 -4.20
C PRO A 131 2.86 -16.20 -3.57
N PRO A 132 3.87 -17.09 -3.47
CA PRO A 132 3.71 -18.35 -2.78
C PRO A 132 3.38 -18.13 -1.29
N PRO A 133 2.70 -19.08 -0.63
CA PRO A 133 2.42 -18.99 0.80
C PRO A 133 3.68 -18.80 1.63
N GLY A 134 3.55 -18.08 2.73
CA GLY A 134 4.65 -17.79 3.66
C GLY A 134 4.61 -16.38 4.22
N ARG A 135 5.59 -16.11 5.10
CA ARG A 135 5.73 -14.81 5.74
C ARG A 135 6.15 -13.75 4.73
N PHE A 136 5.55 -12.58 4.82
CA PHE A 136 5.95 -11.41 4.06
C PHE A 136 6.18 -10.22 4.98
N SER A 137 7.01 -9.30 4.53
CA SER A 137 7.06 -7.94 5.06
C SER A 137 7.14 -6.94 3.91
N MET A 138 6.47 -5.82 4.07
CA MET A 138 6.41 -4.70 3.14
C MET A 138 6.54 -3.41 3.91
N SER A 139 7.29 -2.44 3.40
CA SER A 139 7.28 -1.08 3.97
C SER A 139 7.26 -0.02 2.90
N PHE A 140 6.68 1.12 3.24
CA PHE A 140 6.64 2.32 2.41
C PHE A 140 6.69 3.58 3.28
N GLN A 141 7.10 4.68 2.67
CA GLN A 141 7.34 5.95 3.36
C GLN A 141 6.27 6.98 2.95
N LEU A 142 5.62 7.59 3.94
CA LEU A 142 4.75 8.75 3.74
C LEU A 142 5.58 10.03 3.53
N PRO A 143 5.04 11.06 2.84
CA PRO A 143 5.75 12.29 2.55
C PRO A 143 6.29 13.06 3.78
N GLY A 144 5.71 12.84 4.96
CA GLY A 144 6.09 13.54 6.17
C GLY A 144 5.68 12.84 7.46
N PRO A 145 6.01 13.44 8.62
CA PRO A 145 5.76 12.85 9.92
C PRO A 145 4.28 12.77 10.27
N VAL A 146 3.95 11.81 11.12
CA VAL A 146 2.57 11.43 11.47
C VAL A 146 2.38 11.26 12.96
N ASP A 147 1.13 11.17 13.38
CA ASP A 147 0.69 10.91 14.76
C ASP A 147 0.06 9.50 14.86
N PRO A 148 0.84 8.44 15.23
CA PRO A 148 0.35 7.06 15.22
C PRO A 148 -0.90 6.79 16.07
N PRO A 149 -1.07 7.36 17.29
CA PRO A 149 -2.33 7.28 18.04
C PRO A 149 -3.59 7.73 17.28
N ARG A 150 -3.43 8.60 16.28
CA ARG A 150 -4.53 9.11 15.44
C ARG A 150 -4.71 8.32 14.15
N PHE A 151 -4.10 7.13 14.03
CA PHE A 151 -4.35 6.20 12.96
C PHE A 151 -5.78 5.61 13.05
N ARG A 152 -6.43 5.48 11.90
CA ARG A 152 -7.67 4.73 11.72
C ARG A 152 -7.49 3.88 10.48
N GLY A 153 -7.66 2.57 10.60
CA GLY A 153 -7.55 1.68 9.45
C GLY A 153 -8.20 0.34 9.68
N GLN A 154 -8.39 -0.39 8.59
CA GLN A 154 -8.99 -1.71 8.57
C GLN A 154 -8.29 -2.58 7.52
N PHE A 155 -8.12 -3.86 7.85
CA PHE A 155 -7.72 -4.87 6.90
C PHE A 155 -8.90 -5.80 6.63
N LEU A 156 -9.43 -5.76 5.40
CA LEU A 156 -10.59 -6.55 5.02
C LEU A 156 -10.42 -7.10 3.61
N ASN A 157 -10.68 -8.40 3.42
CA ASN A 157 -10.68 -9.07 2.12
C ASN A 157 -9.41 -8.82 1.28
N GLY A 158 -8.24 -8.83 1.93
CA GLY A 158 -6.96 -8.61 1.26
C GLY A 158 -6.71 -7.16 0.87
N VAL A 159 -7.39 -6.20 1.49
CA VAL A 159 -7.13 -4.77 1.30
C VAL A 159 -6.95 -4.11 2.66
N LEU A 160 -5.82 -3.43 2.84
CA LEU A 160 -5.59 -2.52 3.97
C LEU A 160 -5.97 -1.12 3.52
N GLU A 161 -6.87 -0.48 4.27
CA GLU A 161 -7.21 0.92 4.10
C GLU A 161 -6.88 1.67 5.40
N GLY A 162 -6.21 2.81 5.29
CA GLY A 162 -5.72 3.57 6.43
C GLY A 162 -5.75 5.08 6.21
N ILE A 163 -6.17 5.80 7.24
CA ILE A 163 -6.08 7.25 7.36
C ILE A 163 -5.21 7.55 8.58
N ILE A 164 -4.22 8.42 8.41
CA ILE A 164 -3.38 8.88 9.51
C ILE A 164 -3.18 10.38 9.49
N LYS A 165 -3.26 11.00 10.67
CA LYS A 165 -3.06 12.45 10.83
C LYS A 165 -1.58 12.80 10.73
N LYS A 166 -1.29 13.88 10.01
CA LYS A 166 0.04 14.50 9.99
C LYS A 166 0.35 15.04 11.37
N ARG A 167 1.62 14.99 11.74
CA ARG A 167 2.06 15.67 12.96
C ARG A 167 2.07 17.17 12.70
N VAL A 168 1.42 17.95 13.57
CA VAL A 168 1.54 19.41 13.53
C VAL A 168 2.99 19.75 13.85
N THR A 169 3.74 20.22 12.85
CA THR A 169 4.98 20.94 13.12
C THR A 169 4.52 22.32 13.58
N GLU A 170 4.63 22.60 14.89
CA GLU A 170 4.55 23.98 15.35
C GLU A 170 5.68 24.72 14.64
N ASN A 171 5.34 25.48 13.61
CA ASN A 171 6.26 26.43 13.03
C ASN A 171 6.52 27.44 14.14
N SER A 172 7.71 27.37 14.74
CA SER A 172 8.20 28.32 15.72
C SER A 172 7.89 29.72 15.24
N THR A 173 6.87 30.33 15.85
CA THR A 173 6.55 31.72 15.60
C THR A 173 7.64 32.53 16.29
N HIS A 174 8.22 33.44 15.49
CA HIS A 174 9.31 34.35 15.81
C HIS A 174 9.32 34.94 17.23
#